data_AF-A0A9D5TN13-F1
#
_entry.id   AF-A0A9D5TN13-F1
#
_cell.length_a   1.000
_cell.length_b   1.000
_cell.length_c   1.000
_cell.angle_alpha   90.00
_cell.angle_beta   90.00
_cell.angle_gamma   90.00
#
_symmetry.space_group_name_H-M   'P 1'
#
loop_
_entity.id
_entity.type
_entity.pdbx_description
1 polymer ?
#
loop_
_entity_poly.entity_id
_entity_poly.type
_entity_poly.pdbx_seq_one_letter_code
_entity_poly.pdbx_strand_id
1 'polypeptide(L)'
;MHKHGRPYSCLIIDTHDEYYICIPFRSSITHSQAFLFKNTQRSQGSRSGLDYKKMVLIKDESYFDHTTAAIVDNDEYKEAITNLDRIAREATRYVDDYIAHVSGTKTLHPRAYDRKYRFSTLPYFHDILGLNN
;
A
#
# COMPACT_ATOMS: atom_id res chain seq x y z
N MET A 1 12.61 -0.83 -16.81
CA MET A 1 13.66 0.15 -16.44
C MET A 1 13.69 0.26 -14.92
N HIS A 2 14.64 -0.41 -14.25
CA HIS A 2 14.85 -0.27 -12.81
C HIS A 2 15.55 1.07 -12.57
N LYS A 3 14.93 1.98 -11.81
CA LYS A 3 15.56 3.23 -11.38
C LYS A 3 16.40 2.93 -10.14
N HIS A 4 17.66 2.56 -10.32
CA HIS A 4 18.58 2.32 -9.21
C HIS A 4 18.69 3.58 -8.32
N GLY A 5 18.67 3.38 -7.00
CA GLY A 5 18.90 4.44 -6.01
C GLY A 5 17.70 5.34 -5.69
N ARG A 6 16.47 5.02 -6.12
CA ARG A 6 15.28 5.71 -5.61
C ARG A 6 14.64 4.91 -4.47
N PRO A 7 14.79 5.33 -3.20
CA PRO A 7 13.98 4.76 -2.12
C PRO A 7 12.51 5.02 -2.40
N TYR A 8 11.64 4.07 -2.05
CA TYR A 8 10.20 4.31 -2.04
C TYR A 8 9.85 5.02 -0.75
N SER A 9 9.38 6.26 -0.86
CA SER A 9 8.71 6.90 0.27
C SER A 9 7.38 6.18 0.48
N CYS A 10 7.21 5.62 1.67
CA CYS A 10 6.03 4.89 2.07
C CYS A 10 5.37 5.55 3.28
N LEU A 11 4.04 5.53 3.31
CA LEU A 11 3.31 5.66 4.56
C LEU A 11 3.39 4.31 5.28
N ILE A 12 3.92 4.31 6.50
CA ILE A 12 4.00 3.12 7.34
C ILE A 12 2.77 3.12 8.26
N ILE A 13 2.04 2.01 8.26
CA ILE A 13 0.96 1.75 9.20
C ILE A 13 1.42 0.58 10.07
N ASP A 14 1.49 0.83 11.36
CA ASP A 14 1.61 -0.19 12.39
C ASP A 14 0.18 -0.59 12.80
N THR A 15 -0.22 -1.81 12.43
CA THR A 15 -1.52 -2.37 12.81
C THR A 15 -1.47 -3.10 14.16
N HIS A 16 -0.32 -3.10 14.83
CA HIS A 16 0.01 -3.94 16.00
C HIS A 16 -0.09 -5.45 15.73
N ASP A 17 -0.08 -5.84 14.46
CA ASP A 17 0.18 -7.21 14.03
C ASP A 17 1.68 -7.49 14.01
N GLU A 18 2.08 -8.71 13.62
CA GLU A 18 3.50 -9.09 13.50
C GLU A 18 4.23 -8.43 12.30
N TYR A 19 3.63 -7.46 11.61
CA TYR A 19 4.21 -6.79 10.45
C TYR A 19 3.67 -5.37 10.25
N TYR A 20 4.47 -4.53 9.60
CA TYR A 20 4.09 -3.20 9.14
C TYR A 20 3.51 -3.24 7.73
N ILE A 21 2.49 -2.42 7.46
CA ILE A 21 1.99 -2.17 6.12
C ILE A 21 2.63 -0.88 5.58
N CYS A 22 3.50 -1.01 4.58
CA CYS A 22 4.18 0.12 3.95
C CYS A 22 3.54 0.44 2.60
N ILE A 23 2.84 1.57 2.48
CA ILE A 23 2.11 1.94 1.27
C ILE A 23 2.90 3.01 0.50
N PRO A 24 3.35 2.74 -0.74
CA PRO A 24 4.17 3.69 -1.47
C PRO A 24 3.35 4.88 -1.99
N PHE A 25 3.95 6.07 -1.88
CA PHE A 25 3.52 7.25 -2.62
C PHE A 25 3.84 7.05 -4.11
N ARG A 26 2.85 7.24 -4.98
CA ARG A 26 3.02 7.13 -6.44
C ARG A 26 2.43 8.35 -7.12
N SER A 27 3.13 8.83 -8.15
CA SER A 27 2.70 9.99 -8.95
C SER A 27 1.61 9.67 -9.98
N SER A 28 1.39 8.40 -10.31
CA SER A 28 0.40 7.99 -11.31
C SER A 28 -0.16 6.60 -11.02
N ILE A 29 -1.45 6.57 -10.66
CA ILE A 29 -2.21 5.37 -10.32
C ILE A 29 -3.43 5.27 -11.25
N THR A 30 -3.55 4.16 -11.97
CA THR A 30 -4.59 3.93 -12.99
C THR A 30 -5.71 3.00 -12.52
N HIS A 31 -5.73 2.60 -11.25
CA HIS A 31 -6.76 1.74 -10.66
C HIS A 31 -7.40 2.36 -9.41
N SER A 32 -8.45 1.70 -8.90
CA SER A 32 -9.22 2.17 -7.74
C SER A 32 -8.73 1.68 -6.39
N GLN A 33 -7.79 0.73 -6.35
CA GLN A 33 -7.22 0.20 -5.10
C GLN A 33 -6.11 1.12 -4.58
N ALA A 34 -6.48 2.34 -4.21
CA ALA A 34 -5.57 3.37 -3.75
C ALA A 34 -6.34 4.49 -3.03
N PHE A 35 -5.66 5.19 -2.13
CA PHE A 35 -6.08 6.53 -1.72
C PHE A 35 -5.51 7.54 -2.72
N LEU A 36 -6.37 8.22 -3.47
CA LEU A 36 -5.96 9.23 -4.44
C LEU A 36 -6.03 10.61 -3.80
N PHE A 37 -4.93 11.35 -3.87
CA PHE A 37 -4.91 12.75 -3.45
C PHE A 37 -5.82 13.59 -4.35
N LYS A 38 -6.45 14.59 -3.76
CA LYS A 38 -7.33 15.52 -4.50
C LYS A 38 -6.99 16.99 -4.27
N ASN A 39 -6.32 17.31 -3.17
CA ASN A 39 -6.09 18.68 -2.73
C ASN A 39 -4.59 19.03 -2.73
N THR A 40 -3.83 18.42 -3.64
CA THR A 40 -2.39 18.66 -3.81
C THR A 40 -2.09 19.22 -5.19
N GLN A 41 -0.94 19.87 -5.34
CA GLN A 41 -0.45 20.39 -6.61
C GLN A 41 -0.33 19.29 -7.65
N ARG A 42 0.29 18.16 -7.28
CA ARG A 42 0.48 17.03 -8.19
C ARG A 42 -0.84 16.38 -8.62
N SER A 43 -1.81 16.26 -7.71
CA SER A 43 -3.10 15.65 -8.03
C SER A 43 -3.93 16.41 -9.07
N GLN A 44 -3.59 17.68 -9.37
CA GLN A 44 -4.24 18.44 -10.43
C GLN A 44 -3.83 17.98 -11.84
N GLY A 45 -2.59 17.48 -11.98
CA GLY A 45 -2.02 17.05 -13.27
C GLY A 45 -1.90 15.54 -13.41
N SER A 46 -1.95 14.79 -12.32
CA SER A 46 -1.83 13.33 -12.33
C SER A 46 -2.67 12.66 -11.25
N ARG A 47 -2.86 11.35 -11.38
CA ARG A 47 -3.56 10.54 -10.37
C ARG A 47 -2.57 10.09 -9.29
N SER A 48 -2.01 11.02 -8.54
CA SER A 48 -1.10 10.69 -7.43
C SER A 48 -1.85 10.17 -6.20
N GLY A 49 -1.17 9.37 -5.38
CA GLY A 49 -1.80 8.73 -4.24
C GLY A 49 -0.94 7.67 -3.56
N LEU A 50 -1.56 6.96 -2.62
CA LEU A 50 -1.02 5.82 -1.91
C LEU A 50 -1.58 4.53 -2.54
N ASP A 51 -0.69 3.69 -3.09
CA ASP A 51 -1.08 2.54 -3.90
C ASP A 51 -1.14 1.23 -3.10
N TYR A 52 -2.37 0.75 -2.83
CA TYR A 52 -2.59 -0.48 -2.08
C TYR A 52 -2.14 -1.73 -2.82
N LYS A 53 -2.13 -1.74 -4.16
CA LYS A 53 -1.62 -2.91 -4.92
C LYS A 53 -0.10 -3.03 -4.83
N LYS A 54 0.60 -1.98 -4.37
CA LYS A 54 2.06 -1.91 -4.33
C LYS A 54 2.61 -1.82 -2.91
N MET A 55 1.76 -2.10 -1.91
CA MET A 55 2.21 -2.12 -0.53
C MET A 55 3.26 -3.20 -0.28
N VAL A 56 4.13 -2.98 0.69
CA VAL A 56 5.14 -3.93 1.15
C VAL A 56 4.82 -4.27 2.60
N LEU A 57 4.92 -5.55 2.94
CA LEU A 57 4.79 -6.01 4.32
C LEU A 57 6.19 -6.27 4.88
N ILE A 58 6.49 -5.70 6.05
CA ILE A 58 7.82 -5.78 6.67
C ILE A 58 7.67 -6.24 8.12
N LYS A 59 8.37 -7.31 8.50
CA LYS A 59 8.49 -7.74 9.91
C LYS A 59 9.72 -7.15 10.59
N ASP A 60 10.84 -7.10 9.88
CA ASP A 60 12.13 -6.67 10.39
C ASP A 60 12.34 -5.17 10.12
N GLU A 61 12.40 -4.36 11.18
CA GLU A 61 12.63 -2.93 11.08
C GLU A 61 13.99 -2.58 10.45
N SER A 62 14.93 -3.53 10.35
CA SER A 62 16.23 -3.32 9.66
C SER A 62 16.09 -2.95 8.18
N TYR A 63 14.93 -3.21 7.57
CA TYR A 63 14.60 -2.77 6.21
C TYR A 63 14.22 -1.28 6.11
N PHE A 64 14.01 -0.60 7.24
CA PHE A 64 13.73 0.83 7.24
C PHE A 64 15.01 1.66 7.20
N ASP A 65 15.03 2.64 6.29
CA ASP A 65 16.08 3.64 6.25
C ASP A 65 15.73 4.79 7.21
N HIS A 66 16.37 4.80 8.37
CA HIS A 66 16.23 5.88 9.36
C HIS A 66 17.21 7.05 9.13
N THR A 67 18.09 6.94 8.14
CA THR A 67 19.17 7.90 7.89
C THR A 67 18.82 8.90 6.79
N THR A 68 17.99 8.49 5.83
CA THR A 68 17.56 9.35 4.71
C THR A 68 16.19 9.95 4.98
N ALA A 69 16.07 11.28 4.87
CA ALA A 69 14.77 11.94 4.89
C ALA A 69 13.93 11.51 3.68
N ALA A 70 12.73 11.00 3.92
CA ALA A 70 11.80 10.64 2.85
C ALA A 70 11.42 11.88 2.02
N ILE A 71 11.51 11.76 0.69
CA ILE A 71 11.14 12.84 -0.23
C ILE A 71 9.66 12.69 -0.59
N VAL A 72 8.80 13.46 0.09
CA VAL A 72 7.36 13.54 -0.17
C VAL A 72 6.96 15.01 -0.29
N ASP A 73 6.04 15.32 -1.21
CA ASP A 73 5.51 16.69 -1.31
C ASP A 73 4.75 17.04 -0.02
N ASN A 74 4.98 18.24 0.52
CA ASN A 74 4.44 18.62 1.82
C ASN A 74 2.90 18.64 1.85
N ASP A 75 2.25 18.99 0.75
CA ASP A 75 0.79 18.96 0.63
C ASP A 75 0.24 17.52 0.55
N GLU A 76 0.90 16.61 -0.18
CA GLU A 76 0.58 15.16 -0.17
C GLU A 76 0.78 14.55 1.21
N TYR A 77 1.86 14.91 1.91
CA TYR A 77 2.07 14.48 3.29
C TYR A 77 0.93 14.96 4.21
N LYS A 78 0.59 16.25 4.16
CA LYS A 78 -0.51 16.82 4.97
C LYS A 78 -1.86 16.17 4.67
N GLU A 79 -2.18 15.94 3.39
CA GLU A 79 -3.43 15.28 3.01
C GLU A 79 -3.46 13.82 3.51
N ALA A 80 -2.33 13.10 3.42
CA ALA A 80 -2.21 11.74 3.95
C ALA A 80 -2.42 11.69 5.46
N ILE A 81 -1.75 12.56 6.23
CA ILE A 81 -1.89 12.61 7.70
C ILE A 81 -3.31 12.98 8.11
N THR A 82 -3.94 13.92 7.41
CA THR A 82 -5.33 14.33 7.68
C THR A 82 -6.32 13.19 7.43
N ASN A 83 -6.01 12.27 6.52
CA ASN A 83 -6.84 11.11 6.19
C ASN A 83 -6.30 9.80 6.77
N LEU A 84 -5.39 9.85 7.74
CA LEU A 84 -4.63 8.69 8.21
C LEU A 84 -5.54 7.53 8.63
N ASP A 85 -6.55 7.80 9.45
CA ASP A 85 -7.48 6.77 9.93
C ASP A 85 -8.21 6.07 8.78
N ARG A 86 -8.59 6.82 7.75
CA ARG A 86 -9.25 6.27 6.57
C ARG A 86 -8.29 5.41 5.77
N ILE A 87 -7.07 5.89 5.54
CA ILE A 87 -6.05 5.18 4.79
C ILE A 87 -5.67 3.88 5.50
N ALA A 88 -5.50 3.91 6.83
CA ALA A 88 -5.23 2.74 7.65
C ALA A 88 -6.34 1.69 7.50
N ARG A 89 -7.61 2.08 7.70
CA ARG A 89 -8.74 1.16 7.54
C ARG A 89 -8.85 0.58 6.12
N GLU A 90 -8.65 1.40 5.09
CA GLU A 90 -8.70 0.95 3.70
C GLU A 90 -7.56 -0.04 3.37
N ALA A 91 -6.36 0.20 3.89
CA ALA A 91 -5.19 -0.64 3.71
C ALA A 91 -5.31 -1.99 4.45
N THR A 92 -5.66 -1.97 5.73
CA THR A 92 -5.91 -3.19 6.52
C THR A 92 -6.99 -4.04 5.85
N ARG A 93 -8.12 -3.42 5.47
CA ARG A 93 -9.19 -4.13 4.75
C ARG A 93 -8.72 -4.71 3.42
N TYR A 94 -7.82 -4.05 2.70
CA TYR A 94 -7.28 -4.57 1.45
C TYR A 94 -6.52 -5.89 1.67
N VAL A 95 -5.75 -5.97 2.76
CA VAL A 95 -5.01 -7.16 3.20
C VAL A 95 -5.97 -8.23 3.73
N ASP A 96 -6.89 -7.89 4.63
CA ASP A 96 -7.84 -8.85 5.20
C ASP A 96 -8.71 -9.53 4.15
N ASP A 97 -9.24 -8.75 3.20
CA ASP A 97 -10.04 -9.27 2.09
C ASP A 97 -9.20 -10.22 1.20
N TYR A 98 -7.88 -10.01 1.11
CA TYR A 98 -6.97 -10.89 0.37
C TYR A 98 -6.77 -12.21 1.12
N ILE A 99 -6.40 -12.13 2.41
CA ILE A 99 -6.22 -13.29 3.29
C ILE A 99 -7.49 -14.14 3.25
N ALA A 100 -8.67 -13.53 3.46
CA ALA A 100 -9.93 -14.25 3.50
C ALA A 100 -10.29 -14.93 2.16
N HIS A 101 -9.89 -14.35 1.01
CA HIS A 101 -10.07 -15.01 -0.27
C HIS A 101 -9.12 -16.21 -0.43
N VAL A 102 -7.84 -16.03 -0.12
CA VAL A 102 -6.80 -17.06 -0.29
C VAL A 102 -6.99 -18.21 0.70
N SER A 103 -7.40 -17.93 1.94
CA SER A 103 -7.72 -18.95 2.95
C SER A 103 -9.04 -19.68 2.70
N GLY A 104 -9.83 -19.24 1.73
CA GLY A 104 -11.16 -19.79 1.43
C GLY A 104 -12.27 -19.36 2.41
N THR A 105 -11.98 -18.55 3.43
CA THR A 105 -12.97 -18.08 4.41
C THR A 105 -14.04 -17.19 3.77
N LYS A 106 -13.66 -16.37 2.78
CA LYS A 106 -14.57 -15.50 2.02
C LYS A 106 -14.06 -15.30 0.60
N THR A 107 -14.48 -16.18 -0.30
CA THR A 107 -14.04 -16.15 -1.69
C THR A 107 -14.75 -15.06 -2.51
N LEU A 108 -14.00 -14.07 -2.98
CA LEU A 108 -14.42 -13.18 -4.07
C LEU A 108 -14.69 -13.95 -5.38
N HIS A 109 -15.65 -13.48 -6.17
CA HIS A 109 -15.85 -13.94 -7.55
C HIS A 109 -14.57 -13.75 -8.38
N PRO A 110 -14.19 -14.68 -9.28
CA PRO A 110 -12.90 -14.64 -10.01
C PRO A 110 -12.59 -13.30 -10.69
N ARG A 111 -13.56 -12.69 -11.38
CA ARG A 111 -13.39 -11.37 -12.00
C ARG A 111 -13.17 -10.23 -10.99
N ALA A 112 -13.80 -10.31 -9.83
CA ALA A 112 -13.62 -9.32 -8.77
C ALA A 112 -12.24 -9.44 -8.14
N TYR A 113 -11.79 -10.68 -7.91
CA TYR A 113 -10.44 -10.98 -7.46
C TYR A 113 -9.39 -10.47 -8.44
N ASP A 114 -9.50 -10.81 -9.74
CA ASP A 114 -8.57 -10.35 -10.77
C ASP A 114 -8.46 -8.82 -10.81
N ARG A 115 -9.59 -8.11 -10.84
CA ARG A 115 -9.63 -6.64 -10.83
C ARG A 115 -8.94 -6.05 -9.59
N LYS A 116 -9.10 -6.68 -8.43
CA LYS A 116 -8.57 -6.18 -7.14
C LYS A 116 -7.09 -6.56 -6.93
N TYR A 117 -6.68 -7.76 -7.32
CA TYR A 117 -5.41 -8.37 -6.88
C TYR A 117 -4.46 -8.86 -7.97
N ARG A 118 -4.83 -8.89 -9.28
CA ARG A 118 -3.95 -9.39 -10.37
C ARG A 118 -2.53 -8.82 -10.39
N PHE A 119 -2.38 -7.56 -9.98
CA PHE A 119 -1.09 -6.86 -9.93
C PHE A 119 -0.71 -6.43 -8.51
N SER A 120 -1.30 -7.09 -7.51
CA SER A 120 -0.96 -6.90 -6.11
C SER A 120 0.41 -7.48 -5.81
N THR A 121 1.08 -6.91 -4.82
CA THR A 121 2.31 -7.42 -4.22
C THR A 121 2.06 -8.45 -3.11
N LEU A 122 0.84 -8.53 -2.57
CA LEU A 122 0.48 -9.46 -1.48
C LEU A 122 0.84 -10.94 -1.74
N PRO A 123 0.79 -11.48 -2.99
CA PRO A 123 1.26 -12.84 -3.25
C PRO A 123 2.73 -13.11 -2.86
N TYR A 124 3.57 -12.09 -2.80
CA TYR A 124 4.99 -12.23 -2.42
C TYR A 124 5.21 -12.29 -0.89
N PHE A 125 4.17 -12.06 -0.10
CA PHE A 125 4.24 -11.96 1.36
C PHE A 125 3.38 -13.03 2.05
N HIS A 126 3.12 -14.16 1.39
CA HIS A 126 2.32 -15.24 1.96
C HIS A 126 2.91 -15.80 3.26
N ASP A 127 4.23 -15.88 3.35
CA ASP A 127 4.99 -16.23 4.55
C ASP A 127 4.72 -15.25 5.70
N ILE A 128 4.71 -13.95 5.42
CA ILE A 128 4.39 -12.91 6.41
C ILE A 128 2.92 -12.99 6.84
N LEU A 129 2.03 -13.27 5.89
CA LEU A 129 0.58 -13.33 6.08
C LEU A 129 0.08 -14.65 6.70
N GLY A 130 0.97 -15.62 6.97
CA GLY A 130 0.59 -16.94 7.48
C GLY A 130 -0.23 -17.78 6.49
N LEU A 131 -0.11 -17.48 5.19
CA LEU A 131 -0.80 -18.19 4.11
C LEU A 131 0.13 -19.28 3.57
N ASN A 132 -0.01 -20.50 4.07
CA ASN A 132 0.73 -21.65 3.54
C ASN A 132 0.10 -22.05 2.19
N ASN A 133 0.89 -21.96 1.11
CA ASN A 133 0.65 -22.73 -0.11
C ASN A 133 1.46 -24.03 -0.05
#